data_AF-A0A0F7RXF4-F1
#
_entry.id   AF-A0A0F7RXF4-F1
#
_cell.length_a   1.000
_cell.length_b   1.000
_cell.length_c   1.000
_cell.angle_alpha   90.00
_cell.angle_beta   90.00
_cell.angle_gamma   90.00
#
_symmetry.space_group_name_H-M   'P 1'
#
loop_
_entity.id
_entity.type
_entity.pdbx_description
1 polymer ?
#
loop_
_entity_poly.entity_id
_entity_poly.type
_entity_poly.pdbx_seq_one_letter_code
_entity_poly.pdbx_strand_id
1 'polypeptide(L)'
;MCGIFAYINHLVEKDRKQVVDILVNGLARLEYRGYDSAGIAIDGDSEKDTLVFKQVGKVAALRKHIDESPIDLHKISISQMGMAHTRWATHGQPSPLNCHPHRSDPTNEFTVVHNGIITNFRELRLVLEKRGFKFESDTDTESVAILCKYLYDSAQGRKPDFTSLIKSVVKELEGAFSFVFKSVHFPGEVVVARRGSPLLIGVKTEKKLKVDFVDVELGGAVEETGFGDAGLLAPPGNDPSGPGSLS
;
A
#
# COMPACT_ATOMS: atom_id res chain seq x y z
N MET A 1 -9.80 6.74 14.68
CA MET A 1 -9.52 6.96 13.23
C MET A 1 -8.04 6.70 13.02
N CYS A 2 -7.60 5.86 12.09
CA CYS A 2 -6.17 5.54 11.97
C CYS A 2 -5.29 6.73 11.50
N GLY A 3 -3.97 6.58 11.56
CA GLY A 3 -2.99 7.55 11.07
C GLY A 3 -2.08 6.96 9.98
N ILE A 4 -1.95 7.65 8.85
CA ILE A 4 -0.96 7.35 7.79
C ILE A 4 0.10 8.44 7.80
N PHE A 5 1.36 8.03 7.71
CA PHE A 5 2.48 8.94 7.46
C PHE A 5 3.46 8.26 6.50
N ALA A 6 3.99 9.00 5.54
CA ALA A 6 5.02 8.51 4.63
C ALA A 6 6.07 9.60 4.42
N TYR A 7 7.31 9.17 4.18
CA TYR A 7 8.43 10.07 3.91
C TYR A 7 9.21 9.52 2.72
N ILE A 8 9.49 10.41 1.78
CA ILE A 8 10.38 10.16 0.66
C ILE A 8 11.45 11.24 0.65
N ASN A 9 12.72 10.84 0.66
CA ASN A 9 13.80 11.70 0.21
C ASN A 9 14.16 11.31 -1.21
N HIS A 10 14.38 12.30 -2.06
CA HIS A 10 14.73 12.12 -3.45
C HIS A 10 15.87 13.07 -3.78
N LEU A 11 17.02 12.53 -4.21
CA LEU A 11 18.25 13.29 -4.45
C LEU A 11 18.72 14.07 -3.20
N VAL A 12 18.44 13.54 -2.02
CA VAL A 12 18.86 14.10 -0.73
C VAL A 12 19.33 12.96 0.15
N GLU A 13 20.61 12.94 0.48
CA GLU A 13 21.20 11.89 1.31
C GLU A 13 20.58 11.86 2.72
N LYS A 14 20.18 10.66 3.12
CA LYS A 14 19.72 10.33 4.47
C LYS A 14 20.26 8.97 4.85
N ASP A 15 20.68 8.85 6.10
CA ASP A 15 20.88 7.52 6.69
C ASP A 15 19.53 6.88 7.06
N ARG A 16 19.52 5.56 7.21
CA ARG A 16 18.32 4.81 7.58
C ARG A 16 17.75 5.26 8.93
N LYS A 17 18.61 5.60 9.88
CA LYS A 17 18.21 6.09 11.21
C LYS A 17 17.34 7.35 11.10
N GLN A 18 17.75 8.34 10.30
CA GLN A 18 17.03 9.58 10.09
C GLN A 18 15.65 9.34 9.50
N VAL A 19 15.53 8.40 8.55
CA VAL A 19 14.23 8.03 7.97
C VAL A 19 13.33 7.37 9.00
N VAL A 20 13.86 6.41 9.78
CA VAL A 20 13.13 5.78 10.88
C VAL A 20 12.65 6.83 11.89
N ASP A 21 13.53 7.74 12.31
CA ASP A 21 13.19 8.81 13.26
C ASP A 21 12.08 9.73 12.69
N ILE A 22 12.14 10.08 11.40
CA ILE A 22 11.10 10.89 10.75
C ILE A 22 9.76 10.16 10.75
N LEU A 23 9.73 8.88 10.39
CA LEU A 23 8.50 8.08 10.35
C LEU A 23 7.89 7.90 11.73
N VAL A 24 8.68 7.51 12.73
CA VAL A 24 8.23 7.30 14.11
C VAL A 24 7.74 8.60 14.73
N ASN A 25 8.43 9.72 14.51
CA ASN A 25 7.97 11.03 14.96
C ASN A 25 6.68 11.48 14.25
N GLY A 26 6.53 11.13 12.97
CA GLY A 26 5.28 11.31 12.23
C GLY A 26 4.13 10.54 12.88
N LEU A 27 4.35 9.27 13.24
CA LEU A 27 3.36 8.47 13.95
C LEU A 27 3.01 9.01 15.34
N ALA A 28 4.00 9.48 16.10
CA ALA A 28 3.76 10.07 17.42
C ALA A 28 2.80 11.27 17.35
N ARG A 29 2.86 12.07 16.26
CA ARG A 29 1.92 13.17 16.01
C ARG A 29 0.51 12.70 15.63
N LEU A 30 0.35 11.45 15.19
CA LEU A 30 -0.92 10.86 14.77
C LEU A 30 -1.48 9.86 15.80
N GLU A 31 -0.75 9.55 16.87
CA GLU A 31 -1.11 8.54 17.88
C GLU A 31 -2.44 8.85 18.58
N TYR A 32 -2.80 10.14 18.72
CA TYR A 32 -4.10 10.54 19.27
C TYR A 32 -5.30 10.02 18.46
N ARG A 33 -5.10 9.61 17.20
CA ARG A 33 -6.17 9.08 16.36
C ARG A 33 -6.31 7.55 16.47
N GLY A 34 -5.23 6.82 16.74
CA GLY A 34 -5.19 5.36 16.88
C GLY A 34 -3.92 4.87 17.58
N TYR A 35 -4.06 3.87 18.45
CA TYR A 35 -3.01 3.45 19.40
C TYR A 35 -3.04 1.95 19.73
N ASP A 36 -3.86 1.15 19.04
CA ASP A 36 -3.93 -0.30 19.28
C ASP A 36 -2.67 -1.00 18.77
N SER A 37 -2.09 -0.48 17.70
CA SER A 37 -0.85 -0.96 17.12
C SER A 37 -0.23 0.05 16.14
N ALA A 38 1.04 -0.12 15.83
CA ALA A 38 1.75 0.68 14.86
C ALA A 38 2.74 -0.16 14.02
N GLY A 39 3.10 0.33 12.85
CA GLY A 39 4.16 -0.27 12.05
C GLY A 39 4.73 0.65 11.00
N ILE A 40 5.89 0.27 10.46
CA ILE A 40 6.57 0.94 9.34
C ILE A 40 7.04 -0.07 8.29
N ALA A 41 7.21 0.40 7.06
CA ALA A 41 8.00 -0.27 6.03
C ALA A 41 9.02 0.71 5.44
N ILE A 42 10.26 0.26 5.27
CA ILE A 42 11.39 1.04 4.75
C ILE A 42 12.19 0.20 3.74
N ASP A 43 13.03 0.85 2.94
CA ASP A 43 13.95 0.16 2.03
C ASP A 43 14.98 -0.68 2.80
N GLY A 44 15.16 -1.91 2.33
CA GLY A 44 16.11 -2.86 2.87
C GLY A 44 17.52 -2.67 2.34
N ASP A 45 18.31 -3.74 2.39
CA ASP A 45 19.73 -3.67 2.06
C ASP A 45 20.00 -3.72 0.55
N SER A 46 19.03 -4.19 -0.23
CA SER A 46 19.01 -4.11 -1.69
C SER A 46 17.76 -3.40 -2.21
N GLU A 47 17.75 -3.02 -3.49
CA GLU A 47 16.56 -2.42 -4.14
C GLU A 47 15.34 -3.36 -4.16
N LYS A 48 15.59 -4.68 -4.05
CA LYS A 48 14.54 -5.71 -4.02
C LYS A 48 14.12 -6.10 -2.61
N ASP A 49 14.52 -5.31 -1.61
CA ASP A 49 14.30 -5.63 -0.21
C ASP A 49 13.49 -4.53 0.48
N THR A 50 12.51 -4.95 1.28
CA THR A 50 11.67 -4.07 2.09
C THR A 50 11.62 -4.62 3.50
N LEU A 51 12.09 -3.82 4.46
CA LEU A 51 12.03 -4.15 5.88
C LEU A 51 10.68 -3.67 6.44
N VAL A 52 10.00 -4.54 7.18
CA VAL A 52 8.70 -4.27 7.78
C VAL A 52 8.78 -4.50 9.29
N PHE A 53 8.42 -3.49 10.07
CA PHE A 53 8.35 -3.56 11.54
C PHE A 53 6.93 -3.31 11.99
N LYS A 54 6.38 -4.21 12.80
CA LYS A 54 4.98 -4.17 13.26
C LYS A 54 4.93 -4.50 14.74
N GLN A 55 4.25 -3.67 15.51
CA GLN A 55 4.18 -3.83 16.96
C GLN A 55 2.78 -3.47 17.49
N VAL A 56 2.23 -4.33 18.35
CA VAL A 56 1.00 -4.05 19.10
C VAL A 56 1.30 -3.05 20.20
N GLY A 57 0.36 -2.13 20.43
CA GLY A 57 0.44 -1.05 21.39
C GLY A 57 0.89 0.28 20.79
N LYS A 58 1.40 1.15 21.67
CA LYS A 58 1.79 2.52 21.35
C LYS A 58 3.03 2.60 20.44
N VAL A 59 3.23 3.73 19.80
CA VAL A 59 4.38 4.03 18.92
C VAL A 59 5.72 3.84 19.65
N ALA A 60 5.77 4.08 20.96
CA ALA A 60 6.96 3.81 21.77
C ALA A 60 7.39 2.34 21.77
N ALA A 61 6.44 1.40 21.72
CA ALA A 61 6.75 -0.03 21.63
C ALA A 61 7.34 -0.38 20.26
N LEU A 62 6.79 0.19 19.18
CA LEU A 62 7.35 0.04 17.83
C LEU A 62 8.78 0.58 17.76
N ARG A 63 9.03 1.75 18.36
CA ARG A 63 10.37 2.34 18.42
C ARG A 63 11.37 1.38 19.08
N LYS A 64 11.02 0.84 20.24
CA LYS A 64 11.85 -0.13 20.95
C LYS A 64 12.14 -1.37 20.09
N HIS A 65 11.12 -1.90 19.41
CA HIS A 65 11.28 -3.06 18.53
C HIS A 65 12.26 -2.79 17.37
N ILE A 66 12.22 -1.59 16.77
CA ILE A 66 13.17 -1.20 15.71
C ILE A 66 14.58 -1.05 16.27
N ASP A 67 14.74 -0.39 17.43
CA ASP A 67 16.05 -0.18 18.06
C ASP A 67 16.73 -1.50 18.48
N GLU A 68 15.95 -2.54 18.79
CA GLU A 68 16.44 -3.88 19.15
C GLU A 68 16.70 -4.79 17.93
N SER A 69 16.33 -4.34 16.72
CA SER A 69 16.47 -5.14 15.50
C SER A 69 17.88 -5.07 14.92
N PRO A 70 18.43 -6.18 14.38
CA PRO A 70 19.80 -6.25 13.87
C PRO A 70 19.94 -5.64 12.46
N ILE A 71 19.49 -4.40 12.27
CA ILE A 71 19.57 -3.69 10.99
C ILE A 71 20.66 -2.63 11.01
N ASP A 72 21.31 -2.40 9.86
CA ASP A 72 22.25 -1.29 9.72
C ASP A 72 21.50 0.04 9.62
N LEU A 73 21.45 0.79 10.72
CA LEU A 73 20.84 2.12 10.78
C LEU A 73 21.69 3.21 10.12
N HIS A 74 22.95 2.94 9.79
CA HIS A 74 23.88 3.89 9.18
C HIS A 74 23.97 3.78 7.66
N LYS A 75 23.27 2.82 7.03
CA LYS A 75 23.16 2.75 5.58
C LYS A 75 22.63 4.07 5.02
N ILE A 76 23.41 4.68 4.12
CA ILE A 76 23.08 5.93 3.44
C ILE A 76 22.34 5.62 2.13
N SER A 77 21.27 6.37 1.86
CA SER A 77 20.63 6.38 0.55
C SER A 77 20.35 7.81 0.08
N ILE A 78 20.59 8.07 -1.21
CA ILE A 78 20.28 9.32 -1.90
C ILE A 78 18.76 9.45 -2.14
N SER A 79 18.09 8.31 -2.37
CA SER A 79 16.65 8.23 -2.57
C SER A 79 16.11 7.01 -1.84
N GLN A 80 15.18 7.21 -0.92
CA GLN A 80 14.50 6.11 -0.23
C GLN A 80 13.10 6.54 0.15
N MET A 81 12.22 5.55 0.30
CA MET A 81 10.85 5.77 0.74
C MET A 81 10.52 4.86 1.91
N GLY A 82 9.83 5.44 2.89
CA GLY A 82 9.20 4.69 3.96
C GLY A 82 7.77 5.13 4.19
N MET A 83 6.97 4.19 4.66
CA MET A 83 5.60 4.40 5.09
C MET A 83 5.44 3.93 6.54
N ALA A 84 4.43 4.50 7.19
CA ALA A 84 4.16 4.27 8.60
C ALA A 84 2.66 4.37 8.86
N HIS A 85 2.18 3.59 9.83
CA HIS A 85 0.78 3.57 10.20
C HIS A 85 0.57 3.42 11.71
N THR A 86 -0.43 4.13 12.23
CA THR A 86 -1.06 3.83 13.52
C THR A 86 -2.47 3.34 13.29
N ARG A 87 -2.83 2.24 13.94
CA ARG A 87 -4.08 1.53 13.73
C ARG A 87 -5.02 1.67 14.92
N TRP A 88 -6.28 1.90 14.61
CA TRP A 88 -7.44 1.64 15.46
C TRP A 88 -8.18 0.48 14.82
N ALA A 89 -8.25 -0.68 15.49
CA ALA A 89 -8.75 -1.91 14.89
C ALA A 89 -10.25 -1.83 14.58
N THR A 90 -10.64 -2.14 13.33
CA THR A 90 -12.04 -2.29 12.88
C THR A 90 -12.36 -3.74 12.52
N HIS A 91 -11.50 -4.38 11.73
CA HIS A 91 -11.53 -5.81 11.40
C HIS A 91 -10.33 -6.54 12.00
N GLY A 92 -10.55 -7.68 12.67
CA GLY A 92 -9.47 -8.45 13.28
C GLY A 92 -8.91 -7.81 14.55
N GLN A 93 -8.59 -8.65 15.54
CA GLN A 93 -8.04 -8.20 16.82
C GLN A 93 -6.65 -7.57 16.64
N PRO A 94 -6.23 -6.64 17.53
CA PRO A 94 -4.87 -6.13 17.54
C PRO A 94 -3.84 -7.28 17.64
N SER A 95 -3.06 -7.47 16.58
CA SER A 95 -2.01 -8.49 16.50
C SER A 95 -0.93 -8.02 15.51
N PRO A 96 0.32 -8.49 15.59
CA PRO A 96 1.35 -8.13 14.62
C PRO A 96 0.96 -8.44 13.16
N LEU A 97 0.16 -9.49 12.94
CA LEU A 97 -0.35 -9.85 11.61
C LEU A 97 -1.37 -8.84 11.08
N ASN A 98 -2.24 -8.33 11.96
CA ASN A 98 -3.26 -7.33 11.62
C ASN A 98 -2.74 -5.88 11.65
N CYS A 99 -1.48 -5.66 12.05
CA CYS A 99 -0.83 -4.35 11.97
C CYS A 99 -0.53 -4.01 10.51
N HIS A 100 -0.66 -2.73 10.17
CA HIS A 100 -0.12 -2.21 8.92
C HIS A 100 1.38 -1.91 9.09
N PRO A 101 2.18 -1.88 8.01
CA PRO A 101 1.82 -2.15 6.61
C PRO A 101 1.45 -3.61 6.33
N HIS A 102 0.49 -3.83 5.43
CA HIS A 102 0.22 -5.16 4.87
C HIS A 102 1.13 -5.43 3.67
N ARG A 103 1.42 -6.71 3.42
CA ARG A 103 2.28 -7.19 2.34
C ARG A 103 1.50 -8.11 1.41
N SER A 104 1.88 -8.17 0.13
CA SER A 104 1.30 -9.07 -0.86
C SER A 104 1.74 -10.52 -0.74
N ASP A 105 2.92 -10.75 -0.18
CA ASP A 105 3.59 -12.06 -0.13
C ASP A 105 4.73 -12.02 0.91
N PRO A 106 5.33 -13.18 1.27
CA PRO A 106 6.41 -13.25 2.27
C PRO A 106 7.68 -12.45 1.93
N THR A 107 7.88 -12.06 0.67
CA THR A 107 9.02 -11.26 0.19
C THR A 107 8.72 -9.78 0.06
N ASN A 108 7.52 -9.34 0.47
CA ASN A 108 7.10 -7.94 0.52
C ASN A 108 7.12 -7.25 -0.85
N GLU A 109 6.73 -7.93 -1.95
CA GLU A 109 6.79 -7.30 -3.28
C GLU A 109 5.96 -6.02 -3.38
N PHE A 110 4.78 -6.02 -2.76
CA PHE A 110 3.95 -4.84 -2.56
C PHE A 110 3.65 -4.67 -1.07
N THR A 111 3.76 -3.44 -0.58
CA THR A 111 3.35 -3.06 0.78
C THR A 111 2.40 -1.87 0.76
N VAL A 112 1.42 -1.89 1.67
CA VAL A 112 0.35 -0.89 1.72
C VAL A 112 -0.01 -0.51 3.16
N VAL A 113 -0.25 0.79 3.37
CA VAL A 113 -0.95 1.31 4.57
C VAL A 113 -2.28 1.90 4.15
N HIS A 114 -3.30 1.70 4.98
CA HIS A 114 -4.69 2.03 4.66
C HIS A 114 -5.41 2.71 5.83
N ASN A 115 -6.15 3.77 5.53
CA ASN A 115 -7.14 4.37 6.41
C ASN A 115 -8.51 4.28 5.73
N GLY A 116 -9.47 3.62 6.36
CA GLY A 116 -10.78 3.42 5.76
C GLY A 116 -11.29 2.02 5.95
N ILE A 117 -12.29 1.66 5.15
CA ILE A 117 -12.89 0.33 5.10
C ILE A 117 -13.11 -0.04 3.64
N ILE A 118 -12.62 -1.22 3.24
CA ILE A 118 -12.95 -1.85 1.96
C ILE A 118 -14.16 -2.74 2.15
N THR A 119 -15.30 -2.32 1.60
CA THR A 119 -16.60 -2.97 1.90
C THR A 119 -16.78 -4.31 1.19
N ASN A 120 -16.12 -4.50 0.05
CA ASN A 120 -16.16 -5.73 -0.75
C ASN A 120 -14.93 -6.64 -0.53
N PHE A 121 -14.24 -6.53 0.61
CA PHE A 121 -12.98 -7.25 0.85
C PHE A 121 -13.16 -8.78 0.92
N ARG A 122 -14.36 -9.26 1.28
CA ARG A 122 -14.68 -10.69 1.40
C ARG A 122 -14.77 -11.33 0.01
N GLU A 123 -15.41 -10.65 -0.92
CA GLU A 123 -15.53 -11.03 -2.32
C GLU A 123 -14.14 -11.06 -2.96
N LEU A 124 -13.34 -10.00 -2.75
CA LEU A 124 -11.96 -9.93 -3.22
C LEU A 124 -11.12 -11.09 -2.65
N ARG A 125 -11.21 -11.34 -1.33
CA ARG A 125 -10.48 -12.43 -0.68
C ARG A 125 -10.84 -13.78 -1.28
N LEU A 126 -12.13 -14.08 -1.44
CA LEU A 126 -12.60 -15.33 -2.01
C LEU A 126 -12.08 -15.54 -3.45
N VAL A 127 -12.06 -14.49 -4.28
CA VAL A 127 -11.52 -14.58 -5.63
C VAL A 127 -10.01 -14.81 -5.61
N LEU A 128 -9.27 -14.06 -4.79
CA LEU A 128 -7.81 -14.16 -4.72
C LEU A 128 -7.34 -15.51 -4.14
N GLU A 129 -8.04 -16.05 -3.13
CA GLU A 129 -7.80 -17.39 -2.60
C GLU A 129 -8.02 -18.48 -3.68
N LYS A 130 -9.09 -18.35 -4.49
CA LYS A 130 -9.32 -19.25 -5.65
C LYS A 130 -8.24 -19.13 -6.73
N ARG A 131 -7.55 -17.99 -6.81
CA ARG A 131 -6.40 -17.75 -7.70
C ARG A 131 -5.07 -18.24 -7.09
N GLY A 132 -5.10 -18.83 -5.91
CA GLY A 132 -3.93 -19.46 -5.26
C GLY A 132 -3.17 -18.55 -4.30
N PHE A 133 -3.66 -17.34 -4.02
CA PHE A 133 -3.04 -16.45 -3.03
C PHE A 133 -3.40 -16.87 -1.61
N LYS A 134 -2.47 -16.67 -0.68
CA LYS A 134 -2.65 -16.96 0.74
C LYS A 134 -2.76 -15.67 1.52
N PHE A 135 -3.64 -15.67 2.51
CA PHE A 135 -3.83 -14.57 3.44
C PHE A 135 -3.31 -14.97 4.83
N GLU A 136 -2.67 -14.04 5.52
CA GLU A 136 -2.11 -14.21 6.86
C GLU A 136 -2.83 -13.36 7.92
N SER A 137 -3.74 -12.47 7.53
CA SER A 137 -4.45 -11.56 8.42
C SER A 137 -5.98 -11.63 8.22
N ASP A 138 -6.71 -10.98 9.14
CA ASP A 138 -8.18 -10.87 9.08
C ASP A 138 -8.63 -9.48 8.64
N THR A 139 -7.72 -8.67 8.08
CA THR A 139 -8.01 -7.28 7.71
C THR A 139 -8.47 -7.17 6.27
N ASP A 140 -9.32 -6.19 6.02
CA ASP A 140 -9.75 -5.80 4.68
C ASP A 140 -8.58 -5.26 3.84
N THR A 141 -7.58 -4.67 4.49
CA THR A 141 -6.39 -4.08 3.85
C THR A 141 -5.52 -5.13 3.14
N GLU A 142 -5.40 -6.35 3.66
CA GLU A 142 -4.57 -7.39 3.05
C GLU A 142 -5.07 -7.78 1.65
N SER A 143 -6.39 -7.81 1.43
CA SER A 143 -6.98 -8.05 0.12
C SER A 143 -6.46 -7.07 -0.93
N VAL A 144 -6.17 -5.83 -0.54
CA VAL A 144 -5.64 -4.80 -1.43
C VAL A 144 -4.18 -5.06 -1.80
N ALA A 145 -3.34 -5.44 -0.83
CA ALA A 145 -1.94 -5.77 -1.08
C ALA A 145 -1.81 -6.95 -2.05
N ILE A 146 -2.59 -8.01 -1.80
CA ILE A 146 -2.63 -9.21 -2.63
C ILE A 146 -3.21 -8.89 -4.01
N LEU A 147 -4.23 -8.03 -4.11
CA LEU A 147 -4.77 -7.58 -5.39
C LEU A 147 -3.73 -6.84 -6.25
N CYS A 148 -2.88 -5.98 -5.65
CA CYS A 148 -1.77 -5.35 -6.36
C CYS A 148 -0.88 -6.40 -7.04
N LYS A 149 -0.49 -7.44 -6.30
CA LYS A 149 0.34 -8.52 -6.83
C LYS A 149 -0.39 -9.33 -7.89
N TYR A 150 -1.64 -9.71 -7.66
CA TYR A 150 -2.43 -10.45 -8.65
C TYR A 150 -2.50 -9.71 -9.99
N LEU A 151 -2.80 -8.40 -9.99
CA LEU A 151 -2.89 -7.61 -11.21
C LEU A 151 -1.51 -7.44 -11.88
N TYR A 152 -0.46 -7.23 -11.09
CA TYR A 152 0.91 -7.15 -11.61
C TYR A 152 1.35 -8.46 -12.27
N ASP A 153 1.10 -9.59 -11.61
CA ASP A 153 1.47 -10.92 -12.11
C ASP A 153 0.63 -11.31 -13.34
N SER A 154 -0.65 -10.94 -13.36
CA SER A 154 -1.59 -11.24 -14.47
C SER A 154 -1.37 -10.38 -15.72
N ALA A 155 -0.63 -9.27 -15.63
CA ALA A 155 -0.34 -8.43 -16.78
C ALA A 155 0.47 -9.20 -17.83
N GLN A 156 -0.15 -9.44 -18.98
CA GLN A 156 0.47 -10.05 -20.16
C GLN A 156 1.21 -8.99 -20.99
N GLY A 157 2.39 -9.33 -21.47
CA GLY A 157 3.22 -8.40 -22.24
C GLY A 157 3.95 -7.38 -21.36
N ARG A 158 3.77 -6.09 -21.65
CA ARG A 158 4.44 -5.01 -20.92
C ARG A 158 3.81 -4.81 -19.56
N LYS A 159 4.62 -4.87 -18.49
CA LYS A 159 4.15 -4.56 -17.13
C LYS A 159 3.66 -3.10 -17.06
N PRO A 160 2.53 -2.84 -16.38
CA PRO A 160 2.02 -1.48 -16.21
C PRO A 160 2.99 -0.64 -15.39
N ASP A 161 2.99 0.68 -15.60
CA ASP A 161 3.60 1.60 -14.63
C ASP A 161 2.84 1.55 -13.30
N PHE A 162 3.47 2.04 -12.22
CA PHE A 162 2.92 1.89 -10.89
C PHE A 162 1.56 2.59 -10.72
N THR A 163 1.39 3.77 -11.33
CA THR A 163 0.15 4.54 -11.24
C THR A 163 -0.99 3.82 -11.97
N SER A 164 -0.73 3.29 -13.17
CA SER A 164 -1.68 2.49 -13.94
C SER A 164 -2.09 1.22 -13.21
N LEU A 165 -1.15 0.52 -12.56
CA LEU A 165 -1.45 -0.63 -11.71
C LEU A 165 -2.40 -0.25 -10.56
N ILE A 166 -2.08 0.80 -9.82
CA ILE A 166 -2.91 1.23 -8.68
C ILE A 166 -4.27 1.76 -9.13
N LYS A 167 -4.39 2.40 -10.30
CA LYS A 167 -5.68 2.75 -10.90
C LYS A 167 -6.54 1.50 -11.09
N SER A 168 -5.98 0.41 -11.65
CA SER A 168 -6.69 -0.86 -11.80
C SER A 168 -7.08 -1.47 -10.45
N VAL A 169 -6.21 -1.42 -9.43
CA VAL A 169 -6.55 -1.86 -8.07
C VAL A 169 -7.75 -1.07 -7.53
N VAL A 170 -7.69 0.26 -7.58
CA VAL A 170 -8.71 1.16 -7.02
C VAL A 170 -10.08 1.00 -7.69
N LYS A 171 -10.12 0.63 -8.97
CA LYS A 171 -11.38 0.34 -9.70
C LYS A 171 -12.14 -0.84 -9.11
N GLU A 172 -11.45 -1.84 -8.56
CA GLU A 172 -12.05 -3.05 -7.97
C GLU A 172 -12.46 -2.86 -6.50
N LEU A 173 -12.09 -1.74 -5.87
CA LEU A 173 -12.37 -1.51 -4.46
C LEU A 173 -13.70 -0.78 -4.28
N GLU A 174 -14.47 -1.19 -3.28
CA GLU A 174 -15.64 -0.48 -2.75
C GLU A 174 -15.36 0.11 -1.37
N GLY A 175 -16.13 1.13 -0.98
CA GLY A 175 -15.99 1.81 0.31
C GLY A 175 -15.15 3.09 0.26
N ALA A 176 -14.68 3.51 1.43
CA ALA A 176 -13.94 4.75 1.62
C ALA A 176 -12.55 4.45 2.18
N PHE A 177 -11.51 5.01 1.56
CA PHE A 177 -10.12 4.70 1.84
C PHE A 177 -9.15 5.86 1.55
N SER A 178 -7.99 5.80 2.19
CA SER A 178 -6.75 6.46 1.79
C SER A 178 -5.63 5.43 1.88
N PHE A 179 -4.77 5.40 0.85
CA PHE A 179 -3.69 4.44 0.74
C PHE A 179 -2.36 5.12 0.47
N VAL A 180 -1.29 4.47 0.92
CA VAL A 180 0.07 4.66 0.42
C VAL A 180 0.60 3.29 0.01
N PHE A 181 1.06 3.18 -1.22
CA PHE A 181 1.60 1.96 -1.83
C PHE A 181 3.10 2.08 -2.08
N LYS A 182 3.82 1.00 -1.83
CA LYS A 182 5.24 0.79 -2.18
C LYS A 182 5.40 -0.55 -2.86
N SER A 183 6.35 -0.66 -3.78
CA SER A 183 6.75 -1.93 -4.34
C SER A 183 8.24 -1.99 -4.66
N VAL A 184 8.82 -3.18 -4.56
CA VAL A 184 10.17 -3.47 -5.03
C VAL A 184 10.29 -3.46 -6.56
N HIS A 185 9.17 -3.56 -7.29
CA HIS A 185 9.14 -3.46 -8.75
C HIS A 185 9.23 -2.01 -9.25
N PHE A 186 8.96 -1.04 -8.37
CA PHE A 186 8.95 0.40 -8.65
C PHE A 186 9.82 1.16 -7.64
N PRO A 187 11.14 0.91 -7.61
CA PRO A 187 12.03 1.49 -6.60
C PRO A 187 12.05 3.02 -6.71
N GLY A 188 11.94 3.70 -5.57
CA GLY A 188 11.91 5.16 -5.50
C GLY A 188 10.56 5.80 -5.85
N GLU A 189 9.55 5.00 -6.19
CA GLU A 189 8.20 5.48 -6.44
C GLU A 189 7.28 5.26 -5.24
N VAL A 190 6.33 6.17 -5.05
CA VAL A 190 5.21 6.02 -4.13
C VAL A 190 3.93 6.38 -4.89
N VAL A 191 2.91 5.56 -4.73
CA VAL A 191 1.57 5.92 -5.24
C VAL A 191 0.64 6.04 -4.05
N VAL A 192 -0.17 7.10 -4.07
CA VAL A 192 -1.17 7.34 -3.05
C VAL A 192 -2.54 7.48 -3.69
N ALA A 193 -3.57 6.98 -3.03
CA ALA A 193 -4.94 7.04 -3.52
C ALA A 193 -5.90 7.41 -2.40
N ARG A 194 -6.96 8.16 -2.69
CA ARG A 194 -8.02 8.43 -1.72
C ARG A 194 -9.41 8.42 -2.35
N ARG A 195 -10.38 7.92 -1.59
CA ARG A 195 -11.81 8.04 -1.86
C ARG A 195 -12.53 8.15 -0.51
N GLY A 196 -13.12 9.29 -0.19
CA GLY A 196 -13.86 9.48 1.07
C GLY A 196 -13.04 9.55 2.37
N SER A 197 -11.72 9.34 2.36
CA SER A 197 -10.83 9.58 3.51
C SER A 197 -9.77 10.67 3.21
N PRO A 198 -9.43 11.56 4.16
CA PRO A 198 -8.44 12.63 3.94
C PRO A 198 -7.03 12.12 3.70
N LEU A 199 -6.34 12.74 2.74
CA LEU A 199 -4.92 12.55 2.45
C LEU A 199 -4.35 13.83 1.86
N LEU A 200 -3.11 14.18 2.21
CA LEU A 200 -2.38 15.34 1.71
C LEU A 200 -0.91 14.99 1.49
N ILE A 201 -0.24 15.75 0.63
CA ILE A 201 1.20 15.60 0.34
C ILE A 201 1.88 16.91 0.73
N GLY A 202 2.88 16.83 1.60
CA GLY A 202 3.76 17.96 1.91
C GLY A 202 5.05 17.87 1.09
N VAL A 203 5.41 18.94 0.39
CA VAL A 203 6.64 19.00 -0.43
C VAL A 203 7.60 20.01 0.19
N LYS A 204 8.85 19.59 0.40
CA LYS A 204 9.94 20.44 0.87
C LYS A 204 11.12 20.33 -0.08
N THR A 205 11.58 21.47 -0.57
CA THR A 205 12.76 21.61 -1.43
C THR A 205 13.72 22.63 -0.85
N GLU A 206 15.00 22.60 -1.22
CA GLU A 206 15.98 23.61 -0.78
C GLU A 206 15.61 25.01 -1.26
N LYS A 207 15.13 25.10 -2.51
CA LYS A 207 14.68 26.33 -3.14
C LYS A 207 13.17 26.42 -3.04
N LYS A 208 12.63 27.64 -3.01
CA LYS A 208 11.18 27.86 -3.12
C LYS A 208 10.67 27.27 -4.43
N LEU A 209 9.62 26.45 -4.36
CA LEU A 209 8.96 25.92 -5.56
C LEU A 209 8.46 27.09 -6.42
N LYS A 210 8.75 27.06 -7.72
CA LYS A 210 8.30 28.07 -8.69
C LYS A 210 6.83 27.90 -9.08
N VAL A 211 6.28 26.72 -8.84
CA VAL A 211 4.89 26.33 -9.12
C VAL A 211 4.27 25.81 -7.84
N ASP A 212 3.03 26.22 -7.59
CA ASP A 212 2.19 25.84 -6.46
C ASP A 212 1.10 24.82 -6.83
N PHE A 213 1.11 24.32 -8.06
CA PHE A 213 0.28 23.21 -8.51
C PHE A 213 1.14 22.02 -8.93
N VAL A 214 0.65 20.83 -8.60
CA VAL A 214 1.10 19.54 -9.13
C VAL A 214 -0.03 19.06 -10.03
N ASP A 215 0.26 18.49 -11.19
CA ASP A 215 -0.78 17.96 -12.07
C ASP A 215 -1.62 16.91 -11.30
N VAL A 216 -2.92 17.20 -11.17
CA VAL A 216 -3.89 16.30 -10.54
C VAL A 216 -4.72 15.69 -11.65
N GLU A 217 -4.52 14.41 -11.92
CA GLU A 217 -5.45 13.66 -12.76
C GLU A 217 -6.73 13.37 -11.96
N LEU A 218 -7.80 14.07 -12.31
CA LEU A 218 -9.14 13.82 -11.80
C LEU A 218 -9.73 12.66 -12.60
N GLY A 219 -10.31 11.67 -11.91
CA GLY A 219 -10.90 10.48 -12.53
C GLY A 219 -12.09 10.83 -13.42
N GLY A 220 -11.83 11.14 -14.69
CA GLY A 220 -12.81 11.33 -15.75
C GLY A 220 -12.18 11.01 -17.10
N ALA A 221 -12.72 9.98 -17.77
CA ALA A 221 -12.30 9.42 -19.07
C ALA A 221 -10.85 8.91 -19.11
N VAL A 222 -10.64 7.68 -18.62
CA VAL A 222 -9.43 6.90 -18.88
C VAL A 222 -9.58 6.28 -20.27
N GLU A 223 -8.68 6.59 -21.21
CA GLU A 223 -8.55 5.82 -22.45
C GLU A 223 -8.35 4.34 -22.15
N GLU A 224 -9.00 3.47 -22.92
CA GLU A 224 -9.03 2.02 -22.75
C GLU A 224 -7.62 1.40 -22.82
N THR A 225 -6.92 1.35 -21.69
CA THR A 225 -5.66 0.60 -21.58
C THR A 225 -5.98 -0.86 -21.23
N GLY A 226 -6.11 -1.71 -22.25
CA GLY A 226 -5.65 -3.11 -22.33
C GLY A 226 -6.06 -4.16 -21.28
N PHE A 227 -6.77 -3.81 -20.21
CA PHE A 227 -7.37 -4.78 -19.31
C PHE A 227 -8.78 -5.06 -19.81
N GLY A 228 -9.11 -6.35 -20.03
CA GLY A 228 -10.43 -6.76 -20.51
C GLY A 228 -11.55 -6.12 -19.68
N ASP A 229 -12.59 -5.67 -20.37
CA ASP A 229 -13.69 -4.81 -19.89
C ASP A 229 -14.54 -5.42 -18.74
N ALA A 230 -14.28 -6.67 -18.39
CA ALA A 230 -14.91 -7.33 -17.25
C ALA A 230 -14.04 -7.13 -15.99
N GLY A 231 -14.51 -6.29 -15.06
CA GLY A 231 -13.91 -6.16 -13.73
C GLY A 231 -13.75 -7.52 -13.04
N LEU A 232 -12.82 -7.64 -12.08
CA LEU A 232 -12.48 -8.92 -11.45
C LEU A 232 -13.69 -9.62 -10.81
N LEU A 233 -14.67 -8.83 -10.36
CA LEU A 233 -15.92 -9.28 -9.75
C LEU A 233 -17.12 -9.26 -10.73
N ALA A 234 -16.90 -8.98 -12.01
CA ALA A 234 -17.97 -9.00 -13.00
C ALA A 234 -18.55 -10.43 -13.13
N PRO A 235 -19.88 -10.57 -13.25
CA PRO A 235 -20.49 -11.88 -13.52
C PRO A 235 -19.91 -12.43 -14.83
N PRO A 236 -19.70 -13.76 -14.94
CA PRO A 236 -19.24 -14.35 -16.19
C PRO A 236 -20.20 -13.95 -17.31
N GLY A 237 -19.66 -13.30 -18.34
CA GLY A 237 -20.44 -12.90 -19.49
C GLY A 237 -21.12 -14.12 -20.11
N ASN A 238 -22.41 -13.99 -20.46
CA ASN A 238 -23.10 -14.99 -21.26
C ASN A 238 -22.33 -15.14 -22.57
N ASP A 239 -21.58 -16.24 -22.70
CA ASP A 239 -20.96 -16.64 -23.94
C ASP A 239 -22.09 -17.02 -24.92
N PRO A 240 -22.30 -16.28 -26.04
CA PRO A 240 -23.33 -16.65 -27.01
C PRO A 240 -22.97 -17.92 -27.81
N SER A 241 -21.81 -18.52 -27.55
CA SER A 241 -21.28 -19.66 -28.32
C SER A 241 -21.48 -21.03 -27.66
N GLY A 242 -22.58 -21.22 -26.93
CA GLY A 242 -23.07 -22.56 -26.59
C GLY A 242 -23.53 -23.29 -27.86
N PRO A 243 -23.12 -24.55 -28.11
CA PRO A 243 -23.54 -25.28 -29.30
C PRO A 243 -25.06 -25.48 -29.24
N GLY A 244 -25.76 -24.96 -30.25
CA GLY A 244 -27.19 -25.21 -30.42
C GLY A 244 -27.44 -26.72 -30.44
N SER A 245 -28.14 -27.19 -29.42
CA SER A 245 -28.67 -28.55 -29.37
C SER A 245 -29.69 -28.71 -30.49
N LEU A 246 -29.35 -29.53 -31.48
CA LEU A 246 -30.31 -30.11 -32.42
C LEU A 246 -31.24 -31.06 -31.64
N SER A 247 -32.53 -30.70 -31.61
CA SER A 247 -33.66 -31.64 -31.53
C SER A 247 -34.91 -30.97 -32.08
#